data_AF-A0A9D9LGD0-F1
#
_entry.id   AF-A0A9D9LGD0-F1
#
_cell.length_a   1.000
_cell.length_b   1.000
_cell.length_c   1.000
_cell.angle_alpha   90.00
_cell.angle_beta   90.00
_cell.angle_gamma   90.00
#
_symmetry.space_group_name_H-M   'P 1'
#
loop_
_entity.id
_entity.type
_entity.pdbx_description
1 polymer ?
#
loop_
_entity_poly.entity_id
_entity_poly.type
_entity_poly.pdbx_seq_one_letter_code
_entity_poly.pdbx_strand_id
1 'polypeptide(L)'
;WSSYLPTLGKAARPALLTTEWLLRNFSTALPESRRRYRQFVREGMDSNESPWEKLSGQILLGTEAFVRQAKELLRGREDSPEIPRTQRQVGRPSLEALFSPGTATQKLERNRLIRLAHGTHGYTLKAISQALGVHYTTISKVINSEEI
;
A
#
# COMPACT_ATOMS: atom_id res chain seq x y z
N TRP A 1 -17.19 9.97 -20.09
CA TRP A 1 -16.29 9.77 -21.25
C TRP A 1 -15.33 8.63 -20.92
N SER A 2 -15.02 7.72 -21.86
CA SER A 2 -13.97 6.70 -21.68
C SER A 2 -13.11 6.57 -22.95
N SER A 3 -11.82 6.26 -22.77
CA SER A 3 -10.88 6.03 -23.87
C SER A 3 -10.99 4.62 -24.49
N TYR A 4 -11.83 3.74 -23.93
CA TYR A 4 -11.88 2.32 -24.30
C TYR A 4 -12.28 2.08 -25.77
N LEU A 5 -13.37 2.69 -26.24
CA LEU A 5 -13.83 2.53 -27.62
C LEU A 5 -12.84 3.11 -28.64
N PRO A 6 -12.28 4.33 -28.45
CA PRO A 6 -11.18 4.82 -29.27
C PRO A 6 -9.95 3.89 -29.29
N THR A 7 -9.53 3.35 -28.13
CA THR A 7 -8.41 2.41 -28.04
C THR A 7 -8.66 1.12 -28.85
N LEU A 8 -9.92 0.66 -28.88
CA LEU A 8 -10.33 -0.47 -29.72
C LEU A 8 -10.51 -0.12 -31.20
N GLY A 9 -10.37 1.15 -31.59
CA GLY A 9 -10.65 1.63 -32.94
C GLY A 9 -12.14 1.63 -33.31
N LYS A 10 -13.04 1.62 -32.31
CA LYS A 10 -14.50 1.63 -32.47
C LYS A 10 -15.12 3.03 -32.40
N ALA A 11 -14.31 4.04 -32.15
CA ALA A 11 -14.72 5.43 -32.14
C ALA A 11 -13.57 6.31 -32.63
N ALA A 12 -13.88 7.54 -33.04
CA ALA A 12 -12.87 8.53 -33.38
C ALA A 12 -11.93 8.77 -32.19
N ARG A 13 -10.62 8.83 -32.47
CA ARG A 13 -9.60 9.08 -31.46
C ARG A 13 -9.44 10.58 -31.26
N PRO A 14 -9.66 11.11 -30.04
CA PRO A 14 -9.35 12.50 -29.75
C PRO A 14 -7.85 12.79 -29.93
N ALA A 15 -7.50 14.03 -30.31
CA ALA A 15 -6.11 14.42 -30.54
C ALA A 15 -5.21 14.23 -29.29
N LEU A 16 -5.79 14.36 -28.09
CA LEU A 16 -5.09 14.21 -26.81
C LEU A 16 -5.06 12.76 -26.29
N LEU A 17 -5.40 11.76 -27.12
CA LEU A 17 -5.41 10.35 -26.72
C LEU A 17 -4.35 9.55 -27.50
N THR A 18 -3.27 9.16 -26.80
CA THR A 18 -2.26 8.24 -27.33
C THR A 18 -2.64 6.79 -26.96
N THR A 19 -2.77 5.94 -27.97
CA THR A 19 -3.19 4.53 -27.80
C THR A 19 -2.07 3.53 -28.11
N GLU A 20 -1.06 3.98 -28.84
CA GLU A 20 -0.02 3.19 -29.46
C GLU A 20 0.90 2.57 -28.41
N TRP A 21 1.37 3.37 -27.46
CA TRP A 21 2.20 2.89 -26.36
C TRP A 21 1.49 1.81 -25.54
N LEU A 22 0.22 2.06 -25.19
CA LEU A 22 -0.60 1.11 -24.43
C LEU A 22 -0.75 -0.23 -25.19
N LEU A 23 -1.17 -0.18 -26.45
CA LEU A 23 -1.42 -1.37 -27.27
C LEU A 23 -0.15 -2.19 -27.55
N ARG A 24 1.02 -1.55 -27.59
CA ARG A 24 2.31 -2.24 -27.75
C ARG A 24 2.66 -3.17 -26.59
N ASN A 25 2.11 -2.97 -25.40
CA ASN A 25 2.30 -3.88 -24.27
C ASN A 25 1.63 -5.25 -24.48
N PHE A 26 0.70 -5.37 -25.43
CA PHE A 26 -0.06 -6.61 -25.66
C PHE A 26 0.44 -7.44 -26.84
N SER A 27 0.88 -6.78 -27.92
CA SER A 27 1.44 -7.38 -29.13
C SER A 27 2.08 -6.31 -30.02
N THR A 28 2.86 -6.73 -31.00
CA THR A 28 3.39 -5.88 -32.08
C THR A 28 2.37 -5.66 -33.21
N ALA A 29 1.40 -6.57 -33.39
CA ALA A 29 0.39 -6.47 -34.43
C ALA A 29 -0.88 -5.77 -33.91
N LEU A 30 -1.27 -4.64 -34.53
CA LEU A 30 -2.38 -3.80 -34.04
C LEU A 30 -3.72 -4.55 -33.84
N PRO A 31 -4.19 -5.42 -34.76
CA PRO A 31 -5.42 -6.19 -34.53
C PRO A 31 -5.33 -7.09 -33.30
N GLU A 32 -4.17 -7.72 -33.11
CA GLU A 32 -3.89 -8.61 -31.98
C GLU A 32 -3.85 -7.82 -30.66
N SER A 33 -3.15 -6.68 -30.65
CA SER A 33 -3.06 -5.81 -29.48
C SER A 33 -4.44 -5.36 -29.00
N ARG A 34 -5.33 -4.96 -29.92
CA ARG A 34 -6.70 -4.57 -29.59
C ARG A 34 -7.52 -5.73 -29.05
N ARG A 35 -7.34 -6.94 -29.59
CA ARG A 35 -8.02 -8.14 -29.10
C ARG A 35 -7.59 -8.47 -27.67
N ARG A 36 -6.28 -8.52 -27.42
CA ARG A 36 -5.71 -8.82 -26.11
C ARG A 36 -6.03 -7.73 -25.07
N TYR A 37 -5.97 -6.45 -25.44
CA TYR A 37 -6.39 -5.36 -24.57
C TYR A 37 -7.87 -5.47 -24.17
N ARG A 38 -8.76 -5.78 -25.13
CA ARG A 38 -10.18 -6.03 -24.84
C ARG A 38 -10.37 -7.17 -23.84
N GLN A 39 -9.65 -8.26 -24.05
CA GLN A 39 -9.70 -9.42 -23.17
C GLN A 39 -9.22 -9.05 -21.76
N PHE A 40 -8.06 -8.41 -21.63
CA PHE A 40 -7.51 -7.94 -20.37
C PHE A 40 -8.49 -7.05 -19.58
N VAL A 41 -9.15 -6.08 -20.25
CA VAL A 41 -10.13 -5.21 -19.59
C VAL A 41 -11.34 -6.01 -19.09
N ARG A 42 -11.81 -7.00 -19.86
CA ARG A 42 -12.92 -7.87 -19.43
C ARG A 42 -12.54 -8.73 -18.24
N GLU A 43 -11.38 -9.39 -18.30
CA GLU A 43 -10.85 -10.19 -17.20
C GLU A 43 -10.70 -9.36 -15.92
N GLY A 44 -10.26 -8.10 -16.05
CA GLY A 44 -10.18 -7.17 -14.91
C GLY A 44 -11.54 -6.72 -14.37
N MET A 45 -12.58 -6.64 -15.20
CA MET A 45 -13.95 -6.30 -14.77
C MET A 45 -14.64 -7.46 -14.05
N ASP A 46 -14.33 -8.70 -14.46
CA ASP A 46 -14.92 -9.91 -13.86
C ASP A 46 -14.18 -10.33 -12.57
N SER A 47 -13.04 -9.72 -12.28
CA SER A 47 -12.29 -9.96 -11.05
C SER A 47 -12.91 -9.25 -9.85
N ASN A 48 -13.13 -10.00 -8.76
CA ASN A 48 -13.52 -9.43 -7.46
C ASN A 48 -12.32 -8.87 -6.68
N GLU A 49 -11.09 -9.07 -7.15
CA GLU A 49 -9.90 -8.55 -6.48
C GLU A 49 -9.74 -7.05 -6.74
N SER A 50 -9.95 -6.26 -5.70
CA SER A 50 -9.74 -4.82 -5.75
C SER A 50 -8.25 -4.49 -5.60
N PRO A 51 -7.62 -3.75 -6.55
CA PRO A 51 -6.23 -3.31 -6.40
C PRO A 51 -6.00 -2.51 -5.11
N TRP A 52 -7.05 -1.87 -4.58
CA TRP A 52 -7.02 -1.10 -3.35
C TRP A 52 -6.67 -1.95 -2.12
N GLU A 53 -6.97 -3.25 -2.14
CA GLU A 53 -6.64 -4.17 -1.04
C GLU A 53 -5.13 -4.47 -0.95
N LYS A 54 -4.40 -4.32 -2.06
CA LYS A 54 -2.96 -4.61 -2.16
C LYS A 54 -2.09 -3.34 -2.02
N LEU A 55 -2.68 -2.20 -1.63
CA LEU A 55 -1.94 -0.96 -1.46
C LEU A 55 -1.11 -0.95 -0.17
N SER A 56 0.16 -0.56 -0.30
CA SER A 56 1.01 -0.20 0.83
C SER A 56 0.91 1.29 1.12
N GLY A 57 0.60 1.64 2.37
CA GLY A 57 0.46 3.02 2.84
C GLY A 57 -0.56 3.85 2.04
N GLN A 58 -1.55 3.21 1.43
CA GLN A 58 -2.62 3.81 0.61
C GLN A 58 -2.15 4.50 -0.69
N ILE A 59 -0.85 4.47 -1.01
CA ILE A 59 -0.31 5.19 -2.18
C ILE A 59 0.56 4.33 -3.10
N LEU A 60 1.07 3.18 -2.64
CA LEU A 60 1.92 2.31 -3.46
C LEU A 60 1.23 0.99 -3.77
N LEU A 61 1.12 0.66 -5.05
CA LEU A 61 0.69 -0.65 -5.54
C LEU A 61 1.85 -1.33 -6.26
N GLY A 62 2.26 -2.50 -5.79
CA GLY A 62 3.35 -3.24 -6.41
C GLY A 62 3.87 -4.37 -5.53
N THR A 63 4.98 -4.96 -5.95
CA THR A 63 5.69 -5.99 -5.16
C THR A 63 6.35 -5.38 -3.93
N GLU A 64 6.67 -6.20 -2.93
CA GLU A 64 7.42 -5.72 -1.75
C GLU A 64 8.76 -5.09 -2.14
N ALA A 65 9.43 -5.61 -3.17
CA ALA A 65 10.67 -5.04 -3.69
C ALA A 65 10.46 -3.62 -4.24
N PHE A 66 9.38 -3.40 -5.00
CA PHE A 66 9.01 -2.08 -5.49
C PHE A 66 8.69 -1.13 -4.34
N VAL A 67 7.91 -1.58 -3.34
CA VAL A 67 7.57 -0.78 -2.16
C VAL A 67 8.83 -0.37 -1.39
N ARG A 68 9.81 -1.28 -1.23
CA ARG A 68 11.11 -0.95 -0.61
C ARG A 68 11.87 0.11 -1.40
N GLN A 69 11.97 -0.03 -2.72
CA GLN A 69 12.64 0.96 -3.58
C GLN A 69 11.96 2.33 -3.52
N ALA A 70 10.63 2.36 -3.60
CA ALA A 70 9.86 3.59 -3.51
C ALA A 70 9.99 4.25 -2.13
N LYS A 71 10.11 3.47 -1.05
CA LYS A 71 10.38 3.99 0.30
C LYS A 71 11.70 4.76 0.37
N GLU A 72 12.75 4.29 -0.31
CA GLU A 72 14.03 4.99 -0.37
C GLU A 72 13.89 6.40 -0.98
N LEU A 73 13.04 6.55 -2.00
CA LEU A 73 12.74 7.85 -2.61
C LEU A 73 11.93 8.78 -1.70
N LEU A 74 11.27 8.25 -0.68
CA LEU A 74 10.44 8.98 0.28
C LEU A 74 11.18 9.33 1.58
N ARG A 75 12.42 8.84 1.78
CA ARG A 75 13.24 9.14 2.96
C ARG A 75 13.42 10.65 3.14
N GLY A 76 13.38 11.11 4.39
CA GLY A 76 13.51 12.53 4.74
C GLY A 76 12.20 13.32 4.66
N ARG A 77 11.10 12.69 4.26
CA ARG A 77 9.74 13.28 4.33
C ARG A 77 8.89 12.70 5.44
N GLU A 78 9.48 11.89 6.33
CA GLU A 78 8.76 11.17 7.39
C GLU A 78 8.11 12.12 8.43
N ASP A 79 8.64 13.33 8.57
CA ASP A 79 8.14 14.32 9.54
C ASP A 79 7.27 15.42 8.91
N SER A 80 7.04 15.38 7.59
CA SER A 80 6.27 16.43 6.92
C SER A 80 4.82 16.48 7.43
N PRO A 81 4.37 17.57 8.09
CA PRO A 81 3.03 17.66 8.66
C PRO A 81 1.92 17.55 7.60
N GLU A 82 2.22 17.89 6.34
CA GLU A 82 1.29 17.89 5.21
C GLU A 82 0.97 16.49 4.67
N ILE A 83 1.83 15.50 4.94
CA ILE A 83 1.62 14.13 4.48
C ILE A 83 0.78 13.37 5.53
N PRO A 84 -0.27 12.63 5.18
CA PRO A 84 -0.96 11.77 6.14
C PRO A 84 -0.03 10.74 6.80
N ARG A 85 -0.19 10.47 8.11
CA ARG A 85 0.68 9.53 8.86
C ARG A 85 0.78 8.14 8.20
N THR A 86 -0.31 7.64 7.62
CA THR A 86 -0.35 6.35 6.92
C THR A 86 0.53 6.30 5.67
N GLN A 87 0.73 7.44 5.01
CA GLN A 87 1.56 7.59 3.80
C GLN A 87 3.03 7.86 4.14
N ARG A 88 3.32 8.48 5.28
CA ARG A 88 4.70 8.69 5.77
C ARG A 88 5.43 7.38 6.08
N GLN A 89 4.68 6.34 6.41
CA GLN A 89 5.23 5.09 6.96
C GLN A 89 5.03 3.90 6.02
N VAL A 90 5.04 4.19 4.71
CA VAL A 90 5.03 3.19 3.67
C VAL A 90 6.22 2.23 3.86
N GLY A 91 5.97 0.93 3.73
CA GLY A 91 7.00 -0.10 3.95
C GLY A 91 7.51 -0.18 5.40
N ARG A 92 6.72 0.23 6.40
CA ARG A 92 6.95 -0.15 7.81
C ARG A 92 6.75 -1.66 8.02
N PRO A 93 7.45 -2.30 8.96
CA PRO A 93 7.23 -3.71 9.29
C PRO A 93 5.79 -3.93 9.79
N SER A 94 5.19 -5.07 9.47
CA SER A 94 3.86 -5.42 9.97
C SER A 94 3.86 -5.57 11.50
N LEU A 95 2.69 -5.44 12.13
CA LEU A 95 2.57 -5.67 13.58
C LEU A 95 2.91 -7.13 13.93
N GLU A 96 2.60 -8.09 13.06
CA GLU A 96 2.98 -9.50 13.22
C GLU A 96 4.49 -9.70 13.19
N ALA A 97 5.20 -9.00 12.29
CA ALA A 97 6.65 -9.04 12.24
C ALA A 97 7.28 -8.35 13.47
N LEU A 98 6.67 -7.26 13.97
CA LEU A 98 7.12 -6.57 15.18
C LEU A 98 6.89 -7.40 16.45
N PHE A 99 5.78 -8.11 16.55
CA PHE A 99 5.35 -8.87 17.74
C PHE A 99 5.44 -10.39 17.54
N SER A 100 6.39 -10.85 16.72
CA SER A 100 6.53 -12.27 16.39
C SER A 100 6.64 -13.16 17.63
N PRO A 101 6.09 -14.39 17.60
CA PRO A 101 6.08 -15.28 18.75
C PRO A 101 7.50 -15.45 19.32
N GLY A 102 7.68 -15.11 20.60
CA GLY A 102 8.97 -15.18 21.30
C GLY A 102 9.75 -13.87 21.41
N THR A 103 9.39 -12.80 20.67
CA THR A 103 10.01 -11.47 20.83
C THR A 103 9.38 -10.67 21.98
N ALA A 104 8.07 -10.80 22.18
CA ALA A 104 7.30 -10.00 23.13
C ALA A 104 6.99 -10.74 24.46
N THR A 105 7.76 -11.77 24.81
CA THR A 105 7.49 -12.62 25.99
C THR A 105 7.72 -11.88 27.30
N GLN A 106 8.61 -10.89 27.30
CA GLN A 106 8.91 -10.08 28.48
C GLN A 106 8.18 -8.74 28.43
N LYS A 107 7.60 -8.33 29.57
CA LYS A 107 6.82 -7.09 29.71
C LYS A 107 7.58 -5.85 29.22
N LEU A 108 8.89 -5.78 29.53
CA LEU A 108 9.76 -4.67 29.14
C LEU A 108 9.87 -4.57 27.61
N GLU A 109 10.20 -5.67 26.94
CA GLU A 109 10.38 -5.70 25.48
C GLU A 109 9.05 -5.45 24.75
N ARG A 110 7.95 -6.04 25.23
CA ARG A 110 6.62 -5.75 24.69
C ARG A 110 6.30 -4.25 24.78
N ASN A 111 6.60 -3.62 25.92
CA ASN A 111 6.34 -2.19 26.10
C ASN A 111 7.21 -1.32 25.18
N ARG A 112 8.49 -1.69 25.01
CA ARG A 112 9.39 -1.06 24.04
C ARG A 112 8.85 -1.16 22.61
N LEU A 113 8.42 -2.35 22.20
CA LEU A 113 7.84 -2.59 20.87
C LEU A 113 6.51 -1.83 20.66
N ILE A 114 5.68 -1.68 21.70
CA ILE A 114 4.48 -0.82 21.64
C ILE A 114 4.85 0.63 21.36
N ARG A 115 5.87 1.17 22.06
CA ARG A 115 6.34 2.54 21.84
C ARG A 115 6.95 2.70 20.44
N LEU A 116 7.74 1.73 19.98
CA LEU A 116 8.31 1.71 18.63
C LEU A 116 7.20 1.67 17.56
N ALA A 117 6.20 0.81 17.75
CA ALA A 117 5.06 0.67 16.84
C ALA A 117 4.26 1.97 16.70
N HIS A 118 4.01 2.69 17.81
CA HIS A 118 3.26 3.94 17.78
C HIS A 118 4.12 5.16 17.38
N GLY A 119 5.30 5.33 17.99
CA GLY A 119 6.15 6.50 17.80
C GLY A 119 6.83 6.52 16.44
N THR A 120 7.58 5.45 16.13
CA THR A 120 8.36 5.36 14.89
C THR A 120 7.52 4.87 13.73
N HIS A 121 6.72 3.82 13.98
CA HIS A 121 5.92 3.18 12.93
C HIS A 121 4.47 3.61 12.91
N GLY A 122 4.03 4.61 13.71
CA GLY A 122 2.72 5.29 13.61
C GLY A 122 1.50 4.40 13.47
N TYR A 123 1.58 3.20 14.05
CA TYR A 123 0.40 2.36 14.24
C TYR A 123 -0.54 3.02 15.23
N THR A 124 -1.84 2.91 14.98
CA THR A 124 -2.84 3.42 15.93
C THR A 124 -2.87 2.53 17.18
N LEU A 125 -3.25 3.13 18.31
CA LEU A 125 -3.54 2.40 19.55
C LEU A 125 -4.46 1.20 19.31
N LYS A 126 -5.49 1.38 18.46
CA LYS A 126 -6.45 0.35 18.08
C LYS A 126 -5.80 -0.80 17.31
N ALA A 127 -4.93 -0.51 16.34
CA ALA A 127 -4.23 -1.54 15.57
C ALA A 127 -3.29 -2.38 16.47
N ILE A 128 -2.52 -1.71 17.35
CA ILE A 128 -1.63 -2.38 18.30
C ILE A 128 -2.44 -3.22 19.30
N SER A 129 -3.56 -2.67 19.80
CA SER A 129 -4.50 -3.36 20.69
C SER A 129 -5.05 -4.65 20.07
N GLN A 130 -5.46 -4.60 18.81
CA GLN A 130 -5.95 -5.77 18.07
C GLN A 130 -4.85 -6.82 17.86
N ALA A 131 -3.64 -6.39 17.47
CA ALA A 131 -2.52 -7.31 17.24
C ALA A 131 -2.06 -8.05 18.50
N LEU A 132 -2.11 -7.39 19.66
CA LEU A 132 -1.69 -7.99 20.93
C LEU A 132 -2.83 -8.64 21.73
N GLY A 133 -4.09 -8.45 21.31
CA GLY A 133 -5.26 -8.90 22.09
C GLY A 133 -5.41 -8.18 23.44
N VAL A 134 -4.87 -6.97 23.58
CA VAL A 134 -4.90 -6.20 24.84
C VAL A 134 -5.72 -4.95 24.65
N HIS A 135 -6.48 -4.54 25.67
CA HIS A 135 -7.33 -3.36 25.59
C HIS A 135 -6.53 -2.07 25.30
N TYR A 136 -7.11 -1.15 24.50
CA TYR A 136 -6.43 0.07 24.02
C TYR A 136 -5.90 0.97 25.16
N THR A 137 -6.57 0.97 26.32
CA THR A 137 -6.14 1.73 27.50
C THR A 137 -4.79 1.25 28.04
N THR A 138 -4.50 -0.05 27.93
CA THR A 138 -3.19 -0.60 28.31
C THR A 138 -2.11 -0.08 27.37
N ILE A 139 -2.39 -0.04 26.06
CA ILE A 139 -1.45 0.51 25.07
C ILE A 139 -1.20 2.00 25.35
N SER A 140 -2.25 2.77 25.63
CA SER A 140 -2.16 4.18 26.00
C SER A 140 -1.31 4.41 27.25
N LYS A 141 -1.52 3.62 28.30
CA LYS A 141 -0.70 3.67 29.52
C LYS A 141 0.78 3.40 29.24
N VAL A 142 1.09 2.40 28.41
CA VAL A 142 2.48 2.05 28.05
C VAL A 142 3.17 3.18 27.27
N ILE A 143 2.44 3.85 26.39
CA ILE A 143 2.96 4.97 25.61
C ILE A 143 3.19 6.20 26.49
N ASN A 144 2.30 6.45 27.45
CA ASN A 144 2.35 7.63 28.32
C ASN A 144 3.20 7.43 29.58
N SER A 145 3.52 6.20 29.96
CA SER A 145 4.46 5.93 31.05
C SER A 145 5.88 6.27 30.59
N GLU A 146 6.59 7.12 31.31
CA GLU A 146 8.03 7.28 31.15
C GLU A 146 8.76 5.98 31.59
N GLU A 147 9.85 5.62 30.91
CA GLU A 147 10.74 4.56 31.37
C GLU A 147 11.38 5.02 32.69
N ILE A 148 11.12 4.30 33.78
CA ILE A 148 11.93 4.33 35.01
C ILE A 148 12.82 3.09 34.97
#